data_AF-A0A2A4TNC2-F1
#
_entry.id   AF-A0A2A4TNC2-F1
#
_cell.length_a   1.000
_cell.length_b   1.000
_cell.length_c   1.000
_cell.angle_alpha   90.00
_cell.angle_beta   90.00
_cell.angle_gamma   90.00
#
_symmetry.space_group_name_H-M   'P 1'
#
loop_
_entity.id
_entity.type
_entity.pdbx_description
1 polymer ?
#
loop_
_entity_poly.entity_id
_entity_poly.type
_entity_poly.pdbx_seq_one_letter_code
_entity_poly.pdbx_strand_id
1 'polypeptide(L)'
;MLASIKKKNKDQLKIVNKDKMFTLISVDKKIDSEGAVKLELNGNPFLPRDFNSKEYCKYQLIIYGIIEQNKFIKKISEYVGGFIDIEELENKKLDFWSDAYQIGVFEFEKYEEVVKPFEENDWIKEHKSLIDYFYKQSDLQTEDNVRWRKFIDNLEFFLKKESGNSEMKNEFLEGKTESINANKKAVALTKRIFNLIEQYKAEENENGS
;
A
#
# COMPACT_ATOMS: atom_id res chain seq x y z
N MET A 1 -13.16 -50.59 -16.61
CA MET A 1 -13.87 -49.32 -16.86
C MET A 1 -12.99 -48.18 -16.37
N LEU A 2 -12.24 -47.56 -17.28
CA LEU A 2 -11.34 -46.45 -16.99
C LEU A 2 -12.09 -45.15 -17.28
N ALA A 3 -12.69 -44.55 -16.25
CA ALA A 3 -13.13 -43.16 -16.33
C ALA A 3 -11.87 -42.28 -16.18
N SER A 4 -11.21 -42.03 -17.32
CA SER A 4 -10.15 -41.05 -17.43
C SER A 4 -10.76 -39.67 -17.29
N ILE A 5 -10.71 -39.11 -16.08
CA ILE A 5 -11.06 -37.73 -15.80
C ILE A 5 -10.04 -36.88 -16.54
N LYS A 6 -10.42 -36.41 -17.74
CA LYS A 6 -9.77 -35.27 -18.39
C LYS A 6 -9.88 -34.08 -17.45
N LYS A 7 -8.87 -33.89 -16.59
CA LYS A 7 -8.59 -32.59 -15.98
C LYS A 7 -8.34 -31.63 -17.14
N LYS A 8 -9.35 -30.84 -17.46
CA LYS A 8 -9.21 -29.66 -18.31
C LYS A 8 -8.11 -28.80 -17.68
N ASN A 9 -6.99 -28.64 -18.37
CA ASN A 9 -6.10 -27.49 -18.21
C ASN A 9 -6.90 -26.26 -18.67
N LYS A 10 -7.84 -25.81 -17.84
CA LYS A 10 -8.64 -24.60 -18.06
C LYS A 10 -8.08 -23.53 -17.14
N ASP A 11 -7.93 -22.35 -17.71
CA ASP A 11 -7.56 -21.10 -17.05
C ASP A 11 -6.04 -20.86 -16.93
N GLN A 12 -5.34 -20.94 -18.08
CA GLN A 12 -4.23 -19.99 -18.29
C GLN A 12 -4.83 -18.58 -18.19
N LEU A 13 -4.40 -17.80 -17.21
CA LEU A 13 -4.89 -16.44 -17.01
C LEU A 13 -4.63 -15.63 -18.29
N LYS A 14 -5.68 -15.22 -18.98
CA LYS A 14 -5.58 -14.18 -20.01
C LYS A 14 -5.42 -12.81 -19.36
N ILE A 15 -4.54 -12.00 -19.93
CA ILE A 15 -4.29 -10.59 -19.64
C ILE A 15 -5.39 -9.74 -20.25
N VAL A 16 -5.71 -9.94 -21.54
CA VAL A 16 -6.77 -9.18 -22.23
C VAL A 16 -8.10 -9.86 -21.95
N ASN A 17 -8.87 -9.32 -21.00
CA ASN A 17 -10.16 -9.87 -20.59
C ASN A 17 -10.97 -8.82 -19.84
N LYS A 18 -12.29 -8.79 -20.05
CA LYS A 18 -13.19 -7.99 -19.23
C LYS A 18 -13.13 -8.52 -17.80
N ASP A 19 -13.00 -7.65 -16.81
CA ASP A 19 -13.03 -7.95 -15.37
C ASP A 19 -11.71 -8.45 -14.75
N LYS A 20 -10.55 -8.19 -15.36
CA LYS A 20 -9.26 -8.50 -14.73
C LYS A 20 -8.38 -7.27 -14.56
N MET A 21 -8.12 -6.94 -13.31
CA MET A 21 -7.22 -5.86 -12.95
C MET A 21 -5.82 -6.40 -12.70
N PHE A 22 -4.83 -5.78 -13.33
CA PHE A 22 -3.41 -5.98 -13.10
C PHE A 22 -2.79 -4.68 -12.59
N THR A 23 -1.72 -4.74 -11.82
CA THR A 23 -0.89 -3.55 -11.56
C THR A 23 0.08 -3.36 -12.72
N LEU A 24 0.11 -2.18 -13.33
CA LEU A 24 1.07 -1.84 -14.38
C LEU A 24 2.45 -1.59 -13.78
N ILE A 25 3.46 -2.37 -14.19
CA ILE A 25 4.83 -2.28 -13.66
C ILE A 25 5.72 -1.44 -14.56
N SER A 26 5.66 -1.64 -15.88
CA SER A 26 6.43 -0.83 -16.84
C SER A 26 5.77 -0.76 -18.21
N VAL A 27 6.17 0.26 -18.96
CA VAL A 27 5.79 0.50 -20.37
C VAL A 27 7.08 0.74 -21.14
N ASP A 28 7.51 -0.25 -21.92
CA ASP A 28 8.78 -0.20 -22.65
C ASP A 28 8.55 -0.25 -24.15
N LYS A 29 9.15 0.69 -24.90
CA LYS A 29 9.25 0.56 -26.35
C LYS A 29 10.28 -0.53 -26.67
N LYS A 30 9.89 -1.57 -27.40
CA LYS A 30 10.87 -2.56 -27.88
C LYS A 30 11.68 -1.95 -29.01
N ILE A 31 12.99 -1.94 -28.84
CA ILE A 31 13.95 -1.38 -29.80
C ILE A 31 14.07 -2.28 -31.04
N ASP A 32 13.88 -3.59 -30.87
CA ASP A 32 14.25 -4.60 -31.88
C ASP A 32 13.07 -5.15 -32.68
N SER A 33 11.87 -4.59 -32.51
CA SER A 33 10.66 -5.05 -33.19
C SER A 33 9.79 -3.87 -33.61
N GLU A 34 9.52 -3.76 -34.91
CA GLU A 34 8.73 -2.71 -35.58
C GLU A 34 7.58 -2.19 -34.70
N GLY A 35 7.79 -1.03 -34.08
CA GLY A 35 6.71 -0.30 -33.40
C GLY A 35 6.03 -1.04 -32.24
N ALA A 36 6.67 -2.03 -31.61
CA ALA A 36 6.04 -2.77 -30.51
C ALA A 36 6.21 -2.06 -29.16
N VAL A 37 5.17 -2.13 -28.32
CA VAL A 37 5.21 -1.68 -26.92
C VAL A 37 4.96 -2.88 -26.02
N LYS A 38 5.84 -3.06 -25.03
CA LYS A 38 5.75 -4.11 -24.01
C LYS A 38 5.24 -3.49 -22.72
N LEU A 39 4.16 -4.06 -22.18
CA LEU A 39 3.66 -3.78 -20.84
C LEU A 39 4.08 -4.93 -19.92
N GLU A 40 4.73 -4.61 -18.81
CA GLU A 40 4.93 -5.57 -17.71
C GLU A 40 3.84 -5.37 -16.66
N LEU A 41 3.20 -6.46 -16.25
CA LEU A 41 2.02 -6.46 -15.39
C LEU A 41 2.23 -7.37 -14.17
N ASN A 42 1.60 -7.02 -13.05
CA ASN A 42 1.51 -7.87 -11.88
C ASN A 42 0.05 -8.21 -11.58
N GLY A 43 -0.28 -9.50 -11.63
CA GLY A 43 -1.59 -10.04 -11.25
C GLY A 43 -1.49 -11.11 -10.16
N ASN A 44 -0.36 -11.14 -9.44
CA ASN A 44 -0.10 -12.16 -8.43
C ASN A 44 -0.82 -11.81 -7.12
N PRO A 45 -1.25 -12.82 -6.34
CA PRO A 45 -1.92 -12.60 -5.08
C PRO A 45 -0.98 -11.91 -4.08
N PHE A 46 -1.43 -10.79 -3.52
CA PHE A 46 -0.73 -10.11 -2.43
C PHE A 46 -1.07 -10.82 -1.10
N LEU A 47 -0.08 -11.50 -0.52
CA LEU A 47 -0.20 -12.24 0.75
C LEU A 47 -1.36 -13.26 0.77
N PRO A 48 -1.31 -14.32 -0.05
CA PRO A 48 -2.35 -15.33 -0.05
C PRO A 48 -2.42 -16.05 1.30
N ARG A 49 -3.63 -16.47 1.71
CA ARG A 49 -3.83 -17.26 2.93
C ARG A 49 -3.09 -18.59 2.88
N ASP A 50 -3.04 -19.22 1.71
CA ASP A 50 -2.31 -20.44 1.44
C ASP A 50 -1.34 -20.22 0.28
N PHE A 51 -0.08 -20.61 0.44
CA PHE A 51 0.92 -20.45 -0.61
C PHE A 51 0.74 -21.50 -1.72
N ASN A 52 0.50 -21.05 -2.95
CA ASN A 52 0.46 -21.89 -4.15
C ASN A 52 1.36 -21.32 -5.24
N SER A 53 2.53 -21.92 -5.44
CA SER A 53 3.52 -21.44 -6.41
C SER A 53 3.03 -21.40 -7.87
N LYS A 54 1.98 -22.15 -8.21
CA LYS A 54 1.41 -22.17 -9.57
C LYS A 54 0.60 -20.92 -9.90
N GLU A 55 0.20 -20.14 -8.90
CA GLU A 55 -0.55 -18.89 -9.07
C GLU A 55 0.37 -17.71 -9.39
N TYR A 56 1.67 -17.85 -9.13
CA TYR A 56 2.67 -16.81 -9.36
C TYR A 56 3.23 -16.88 -10.77
N CYS A 57 2.84 -15.91 -11.59
CA CYS A 57 3.24 -15.80 -12.97
C CYS A 57 3.77 -14.40 -13.29
N LYS A 58 4.67 -14.35 -14.26
CA LYS A 58 5.05 -13.15 -14.96
C LYS A 58 4.04 -12.89 -16.07
N TYR A 59 3.46 -11.69 -16.07
CA TYR A 59 2.49 -11.25 -17.07
C TYR A 59 3.12 -10.16 -17.94
N GLN A 60 3.15 -10.37 -19.25
CA GLN A 60 3.58 -9.35 -20.20
C GLN A 60 2.61 -9.29 -21.39
N LEU A 61 2.23 -8.07 -21.78
CA LEU A 61 1.46 -7.82 -22.99
C LEU A 61 2.35 -7.10 -24.00
N ILE A 62 2.52 -7.69 -25.18
CA ILE A 62 3.30 -7.07 -26.26
C ILE A 62 2.34 -6.67 -27.37
N ILE A 63 2.24 -5.38 -27.64
CA ILE A 63 1.29 -4.81 -28.61
C ILE A 63 2.06 -4.27 -29.80
N TYR A 64 1.68 -4.70 -31.00
CA TYR A 64 2.34 -4.37 -32.26
C TYR A 64 1.48 -3.42 -33.11
N GLY A 65 2.14 -2.50 -33.83
CA GLY A 65 1.50 -1.64 -34.82
C GLY A 65 0.51 -0.63 -34.23
N ILE A 66 0.84 0.00 -33.10
CA ILE A 66 -0.02 1.03 -32.49
C ILE A 66 0.01 2.31 -33.33
N ILE A 67 -1.13 2.74 -33.86
CA ILE A 67 -1.24 3.89 -34.79
C ILE A 67 -0.72 5.19 -34.17
N GLU A 68 -1.05 5.46 -32.91
CA GLU A 68 -0.57 6.64 -32.16
C GLU A 68 0.42 6.26 -31.04
N GLN A 69 1.45 5.45 -31.37
CA GLN A 69 2.36 4.83 -30.39
C GLN A 69 2.88 5.79 -29.30
N ASN A 70 3.36 6.99 -29.68
CA ASN A 70 3.92 7.93 -28.70
C ASN A 70 2.87 8.45 -27.70
N LYS A 71 1.65 8.69 -28.17
CA LYS A 71 0.53 9.12 -27.33
C LYS A 71 0.07 7.96 -26.43
N PHE A 72 0.04 6.74 -26.97
CA PHE A 72 -0.21 5.53 -26.20
C PHE A 72 0.79 5.39 -25.05
N ILE A 73 2.10 5.39 -25.35
CA ILE A 73 3.16 5.27 -24.34
C ILE A 73 2.99 6.35 -23.29
N LYS A 74 2.86 7.62 -23.70
CA LYS A 74 2.71 8.74 -22.77
C LYS A 74 1.52 8.53 -21.83
N LYS A 75 0.34 8.24 -22.36
CA LYS A 75 -0.88 8.05 -21.58
C LYS A 75 -0.79 6.86 -20.64
N ILE A 76 -0.35 5.70 -21.12
CA ILE A 76 -0.31 4.47 -20.32
C ILE A 76 0.78 4.57 -19.24
N SER A 77 1.91 5.22 -19.53
CA SER A 77 2.99 5.43 -18.55
C SER A 77 2.57 6.27 -17.34
N GLU A 78 1.53 7.11 -17.46
CA GLU A 78 0.97 7.88 -16.32
C GLU A 78 0.35 6.96 -15.24
N TYR A 79 0.06 5.71 -15.58
CA TYR A 79 -0.57 4.72 -14.70
C TYR A 79 0.41 3.66 -14.19
N VAL A 80 1.73 3.84 -14.36
CA VAL A 80 2.73 2.94 -13.76
C VAL A 80 2.60 2.95 -12.24
N GLY A 81 2.48 1.77 -11.65
CA GLY A 81 2.18 1.55 -10.23
C GLY A 81 0.68 1.54 -9.90
N GLY A 82 -0.20 1.90 -10.85
CA GLY A 82 -1.64 1.84 -10.73
C GLY A 82 -2.26 0.54 -11.25
N PHE A 83 -3.54 0.33 -10.97
CA PHE A 83 -4.31 -0.76 -11.56
C PHE A 83 -4.72 -0.45 -13.00
N ILE A 84 -4.70 -1.47 -13.84
CA ILE A 84 -5.08 -1.42 -15.25
C ILE A 84 -5.92 -2.64 -15.61
N ASP A 85 -6.99 -2.40 -16.36
CA ASP A 85 -7.81 -3.41 -17.03
C ASP A 85 -7.73 -3.16 -18.54
N ILE A 86 -7.71 -4.24 -19.32
CA ILE A 86 -7.46 -4.22 -20.76
C ILE A 86 -8.48 -5.12 -21.45
N GLU A 87 -9.32 -4.49 -22.28
CA GLU A 87 -10.35 -5.17 -23.05
C GLU A 87 -10.05 -5.09 -24.56
N GLU A 88 -10.27 -6.19 -25.29
CA GLU A 88 -10.31 -6.15 -26.75
C GLU A 88 -11.72 -5.80 -27.22
N LEU A 89 -11.83 -4.70 -27.95
CA LEU A 89 -13.03 -4.27 -28.66
C LEU A 89 -13.01 -4.75 -30.12
N GLU A 90 -14.15 -4.61 -30.79
CA GLU A 90 -14.25 -4.86 -32.22
C GLU A 90 -13.26 -3.98 -33.03
N ASN A 91 -12.85 -4.46 -34.20
CA ASN A 91 -11.95 -3.76 -35.14
C ASN A 91 -10.52 -3.53 -34.63
N LYS A 92 -9.94 -4.50 -33.91
CA LYS A 92 -8.54 -4.44 -33.42
C LYS A 92 -8.25 -3.18 -32.59
N LYS A 93 -9.08 -2.99 -31.58
CA LYS A 93 -8.95 -1.91 -30.60
C LYS A 93 -8.75 -2.51 -29.22
N LEU A 94 -7.76 -2.00 -28.49
CA LEU A 94 -7.61 -2.29 -27.07
C LEU A 94 -8.13 -1.08 -26.28
N ASP A 95 -9.02 -1.33 -25.35
CA ASP A 95 -9.56 -0.35 -24.43
C ASP A 95 -8.92 -0.53 -23.05
N PHE A 96 -8.36 0.56 -22.54
CA PHE A 96 -7.60 0.57 -21.29
C PHE A 96 -8.33 1.36 -20.23
N TRP A 97 -8.48 0.75 -19.05
CA TRP A 97 -9.21 1.31 -17.91
C TRP A 97 -8.35 1.28 -16.64
N SER A 98 -8.59 2.23 -15.75
CA SER A 98 -8.02 2.28 -14.40
C SER A 98 -9.07 2.83 -13.45
N ASP A 99 -9.42 2.11 -12.39
CA ASP A 99 -10.37 2.55 -11.35
C ASP A 99 -11.68 3.15 -11.93
N ALA A 100 -12.30 2.45 -12.88
CA ALA A 100 -13.51 2.87 -13.62
C ALA A 100 -13.35 4.13 -14.50
N TYR A 101 -12.12 4.63 -14.68
CA TYR A 101 -11.78 5.67 -15.65
C TYR A 101 -11.18 5.07 -16.92
N GLN A 102 -11.73 5.44 -18.08
CA GLN A 102 -11.18 5.04 -19.37
C GLN A 102 -9.95 5.88 -19.71
N ILE A 103 -8.79 5.24 -19.80
CA ILE A 103 -7.52 5.88 -20.20
C ILE A 103 -7.57 6.20 -21.70
N GLY A 104 -8.08 5.26 -22.48
CA GLY A 104 -8.36 5.43 -23.90
C GLY A 104 -8.43 4.12 -24.68
N VAL A 105 -8.93 4.26 -25.91
CA VAL A 105 -9.02 3.19 -26.91
C VAL A 105 -7.92 3.37 -27.94
N PHE A 106 -7.18 2.30 -28.24
CA PHE A 106 -6.05 2.34 -29.15
C PHE A 106 -6.13 1.24 -30.20
N GLU A 107 -5.99 1.65 -31.46
CA GLU A 107 -5.92 0.74 -32.61
C GLU A 107 -4.54 0.07 -32.69
N PHE A 108 -4.55 -1.23 -32.99
CA PHE A 108 -3.35 -2.08 -33.04
C PHE A 108 -3.41 -3.08 -34.20
N GLU A 109 -2.28 -3.70 -34.54
CA GLU A 109 -2.23 -4.73 -35.59
C GLU A 109 -2.45 -6.14 -35.04
N LYS A 110 -1.70 -6.48 -33.98
CA LYS A 110 -1.81 -7.71 -33.18
C LYS A 110 -1.23 -7.50 -31.77
N TYR A 111 -1.57 -8.37 -30.83
CA TYR A 111 -0.89 -8.45 -29.55
C TYR A 111 -0.49 -9.90 -29.21
N GLU A 112 0.46 -10.04 -28.28
CA GLU A 112 0.89 -11.31 -27.70
C GLU A 112 0.81 -11.22 -26.17
N GLU A 113 0.17 -12.22 -25.56
CA GLU A 113 0.13 -12.39 -24.12
C GLU A 113 1.18 -13.41 -23.69
N VAL A 114 2.12 -12.98 -22.86
CA VAL A 114 3.15 -13.84 -22.28
C VAL A 114 2.83 -14.06 -20.82
N VAL A 115 2.43 -15.29 -20.48
CA VAL A 115 2.14 -15.72 -19.10
C VAL A 115 3.03 -16.91 -18.78
N LYS A 116 4.03 -16.68 -17.93
CA LYS A 116 5.03 -17.68 -17.57
C LYS A 116 5.09 -17.85 -16.06
N PRO A 117 5.22 -19.08 -15.53
CA PRO A 117 5.51 -19.28 -14.13
C PRO A 117 6.77 -18.51 -13.71
N PHE A 118 6.81 -18.05 -12.46
CA PHE A 118 8.02 -17.45 -11.91
C PHE A 118 9.21 -18.41 -11.95
N GLU A 119 10.34 -17.90 -12.41
CA GLU A 119 11.64 -18.55 -12.28
C GLU A 119 12.32 -18.12 -10.97
N GLU A 120 13.45 -18.74 -10.62
CA GLU A 120 14.17 -18.49 -9.36
C GLU A 120 14.41 -17.00 -9.09
N ASN A 121 14.86 -16.26 -10.10
CA ASN A 121 15.13 -14.82 -9.97
C ASN A 121 13.86 -13.99 -9.74
N ASP A 122 12.72 -14.39 -10.33
CA ASP A 122 11.44 -13.71 -10.12
C ASP A 122 10.99 -13.89 -8.66
N TRP A 123 11.15 -15.11 -8.13
CA TRP A 123 10.87 -15.41 -6.73
C TRP A 123 11.73 -14.61 -5.76
N ILE A 124 13.03 -14.49 -6.03
CA ILE A 124 13.94 -13.68 -5.20
C ILE A 124 13.49 -12.22 -5.20
N LYS A 125 13.13 -11.67 -6.37
CA LYS A 125 12.66 -10.28 -6.48
C LYS A 125 11.35 -10.05 -5.73
N GLU A 126 10.40 -10.96 -5.85
CA GLU A 126 9.11 -10.87 -5.16
C GLU A 126 9.27 -10.93 -3.63
N HIS A 127 10.05 -11.90 -3.13
CA HIS A 127 10.32 -12.02 -1.69
C HIS A 127 11.08 -10.82 -1.14
N LYS A 128 12.05 -10.29 -1.89
CA LYS A 128 12.74 -9.06 -1.50
C LYS A 128 11.75 -7.89 -1.39
N SER A 129 10.83 -7.74 -2.34
CA SER A 129 9.80 -6.70 -2.29
C SER A 129 8.87 -6.84 -1.09
N LEU A 130 8.48 -8.07 -0.72
CA LEU A 130 7.68 -8.33 0.48
C LEU A 130 8.45 -7.99 1.76
N ILE A 131 9.70 -8.42 1.85
CA ILE A 131 10.59 -8.10 2.97
C ILE A 131 10.76 -6.60 3.11
N ASP A 132 11.08 -5.88 2.02
CA ASP A 132 11.23 -4.43 2.01
C ASP A 132 9.94 -3.72 2.44
N TYR A 133 8.77 -4.24 2.03
CA TYR A 133 7.47 -3.73 2.47
C TYR A 133 7.28 -3.91 3.99
N PHE A 134 7.52 -5.10 4.53
CA PHE A 134 7.39 -5.36 5.96
C PHE A 134 8.39 -4.55 6.80
N TYR A 135 9.63 -4.41 6.33
CA TYR A 135 10.62 -3.54 6.98
C TYR A 135 10.18 -2.08 6.96
N LYS A 136 9.72 -1.56 5.83
CA LYS A 136 9.21 -0.19 5.74
C LYS A 136 7.99 0.06 6.63
N GLN A 137 7.09 -0.91 6.75
CA GLN A 137 5.95 -0.84 7.66
C GLN A 137 6.41 -0.86 9.13
N SER A 138 7.38 -1.70 9.47
CA SER A 138 8.01 -1.73 10.79
C SER A 138 8.71 -0.41 11.14
N ASP A 139 9.40 0.21 10.18
CA ASP A 139 10.06 1.50 10.38
C ASP A 139 9.03 2.63 10.58
N LEU A 140 7.93 2.64 9.84
CA LEU A 140 6.83 3.60 10.02
C LEU A 140 6.16 3.43 11.39
N GLN A 141 5.91 2.20 11.83
CA GLN A 141 5.42 1.94 13.19
C GLN A 141 6.43 2.41 14.26
N THR A 142 7.73 2.26 13.99
CA THR A 142 8.79 2.74 14.90
C THR A 142 8.85 4.27 14.95
N GLU A 143 8.71 4.96 13.82
CA GLU A 143 8.63 6.43 13.78
C GLU A 143 7.39 6.96 14.51
N ASP A 144 6.23 6.33 14.32
CA ASP A 144 5.00 6.71 15.03
C ASP A 144 5.13 6.45 16.53
N ASN A 145 5.73 5.33 16.95
CA ASN A 145 6.05 5.07 18.36
C ASN A 145 7.02 6.13 18.94
N VAL A 146 8.04 6.55 18.19
CA VAL A 146 8.97 7.61 18.62
C VAL A 146 8.26 8.97 18.74
N ARG A 147 7.35 9.31 17.82
CA ARG A 147 6.54 10.53 17.90
C ARG A 147 5.57 10.49 19.08
N TRP A 148 4.98 9.32 19.34
CA TRP A 148 4.07 9.10 20.46
C TRP A 148 4.78 9.25 21.80
N ARG A 149 5.96 8.63 21.97
CA ARG A 149 6.81 8.80 23.17
C ARG A 149 7.20 10.26 23.39
N LYS A 150 7.65 10.97 22.34
CA LYS A 150 7.96 12.41 22.43
C LYS A 150 6.74 13.25 22.82
N PHE A 151 5.54 12.90 22.36
CA PHE A 151 4.32 13.59 22.76
C PHE A 151 4.01 13.36 24.25
N ILE A 152 4.12 12.12 24.74
CA ILE A 152 3.94 11.77 26.15
C ILE A 152 4.96 12.48 27.05
N ASP A 153 6.23 12.47 26.68
CA ASP A 153 7.30 13.16 27.43
C ASP A 153 7.05 14.68 27.52
N ASN A 154 6.64 15.29 26.42
CA ASN A 154 6.29 16.70 26.38
C ASN A 154 5.06 17.00 27.25
N LEU A 155 4.03 16.15 27.17
CA LEU A 155 2.81 16.28 27.97
C LEU A 155 3.14 16.18 29.47
N GLU A 156 3.99 15.23 29.86
CA GLU A 156 4.44 15.06 31.23
C GLU A 156 5.20 16.29 31.75
N PHE A 157 6.11 16.82 30.92
CA PHE A 157 6.84 18.05 31.22
C PHE A 157 5.89 19.24 31.44
N PHE A 158 4.90 19.43 30.55
CA PHE A 158 3.93 20.51 30.69
C PHE A 158 3.06 20.36 31.94
N LEU A 159 2.62 19.14 32.27
CA LEU A 159 1.81 18.89 33.46
C LEU A 159 2.60 19.09 34.75
N LYS A 160 3.88 18.69 34.80
CA LYS A 160 4.78 18.98 35.93
C LYS A 160 4.95 20.48 36.15
N LYS A 161 5.19 21.22 35.07
CA LYS A 161 5.33 22.68 35.11
C LYS A 161 4.05 23.36 35.60
N GLU A 162 2.89 22.93 35.10
CA GLU A 162 1.60 23.48 35.49
C GLU A 162 1.23 23.13 36.93
N SER A 163 1.56 21.92 37.40
CA SER A 163 1.39 21.52 38.81
C SER A 163 2.27 22.38 39.72
N GLY A 164 3.55 22.55 39.40
CA GLY A 164 4.46 23.39 40.19
C GLY A 164 4.02 24.85 40.22
N ASN A 165 3.58 25.41 39.08
CA ASN A 165 3.00 26.75 39.02
C ASN A 165 1.73 26.86 39.87
N SER A 166 0.87 25.84 39.85
CA SER A 166 -0.38 25.81 40.63
C SER A 166 -0.11 25.69 42.13
N GLU A 167 0.91 24.93 42.54
CA GLU A 167 1.37 24.81 43.92
C GLU A 167 1.93 26.14 44.43
N MET A 168 2.86 26.77 43.69
CA MET A 168 3.37 28.11 44.02
C MET A 168 2.25 29.17 44.08
N LYS A 169 1.27 29.09 43.18
CA LYS A 169 0.12 29.99 43.17
C LYS A 169 -0.81 29.75 44.36
N ASN A 170 -0.94 28.51 44.84
CA ASN A 170 -1.70 28.20 46.05
C ASN A 170 -1.01 28.72 47.31
N GLU A 171 0.33 28.62 47.38
CA GLU A 171 1.14 29.23 48.45
C GLU A 171 1.01 30.76 48.45
N PHE A 172 1.00 31.39 47.27
CA PHE A 172 0.86 32.85 47.15
C PHE A 172 -0.56 33.38 47.45
N LEU A 173 -1.59 32.53 47.33
CA LEU A 173 -3.00 32.91 47.49
C LEU A 173 -3.57 32.57 48.88
N GLU A 174 -2.74 32.18 49.84
CA GLU A 174 -3.16 31.96 51.23
C GLU A 174 -3.98 33.16 51.74
N GLY A 175 -5.27 32.92 52.04
CA GLY A 175 -6.22 33.92 52.55
C GLY A 175 -7.38 34.31 51.63
N LYS A 176 -7.47 33.86 50.36
CA LYS A 176 -8.62 34.15 49.47
C LYS A 176 -9.39 32.89 49.05
N THR A 177 -10.53 32.64 49.70
CA THR A 177 -11.28 31.37 49.69
C THR A 177 -11.83 30.91 48.34
N GLU A 178 -12.25 31.81 47.44
CA GLU A 178 -12.83 31.41 46.14
C GLU A 178 -11.78 30.99 45.10
N SER A 179 -10.58 31.58 45.13
CA SER A 179 -9.50 31.26 44.19
C SER A 179 -8.87 29.88 44.44
N ILE A 180 -8.95 29.41 45.69
CA ILE A 180 -8.42 28.11 46.13
C ILE A 180 -9.21 26.94 45.52
N ASN A 181 -10.52 27.08 45.29
CA ASN A 181 -11.35 25.98 44.77
C ASN A 181 -11.15 25.72 43.26
N ALA A 182 -10.92 26.76 42.46
CA ALA A 182 -10.62 26.60 41.04
C ALA A 182 -9.23 25.95 40.82
N ASN A 183 -8.23 26.40 41.56
CA ASN A 183 -6.88 25.80 41.52
C ASN A 183 -6.87 24.34 42.02
N LYS A 184 -7.64 24.00 43.07
CA LYS A 184 -7.76 22.60 43.53
C LYS A 184 -8.34 21.68 42.47
N LYS A 185 -9.33 22.15 41.68
CA LYS A 185 -9.87 21.39 40.54
C LYS A 185 -8.84 21.20 39.43
N ALA A 186 -8.04 22.24 39.12
CA ALA A 186 -6.96 22.13 38.14
C ALA A 186 -5.90 21.11 38.59
N VAL A 187 -5.45 21.15 39.84
CA VAL A 187 -4.49 20.18 40.39
C VAL A 187 -5.05 18.75 40.38
N ALA A 188 -6.33 18.56 40.70
CA ALA A 188 -6.98 17.25 40.63
C ALA A 188 -7.08 16.72 39.20
N LEU A 189 -7.33 17.59 38.22
CA LEU A 189 -7.33 17.24 36.79
C LEU A 189 -5.92 16.84 36.32
N THR A 190 -4.91 17.64 36.67
CA THR A 190 -3.50 17.34 36.36
C THR A 190 -3.07 15.99 36.90
N LYS A 191 -3.44 15.66 38.15
CA LYS A 191 -3.17 14.33 38.74
C LYS A 191 -3.88 13.19 38.01
N ARG A 192 -5.13 13.40 37.58
CA ARG A 192 -5.86 12.40 36.77
C ARG A 192 -5.18 12.16 35.42
N ILE A 193 -4.71 13.21 34.76
CA ILE A 193 -4.00 13.09 33.47
C ILE A 193 -2.65 12.40 33.68
N PHE A 194 -1.92 12.69 34.77
CA PHE A 194 -0.71 11.95 35.13
C PHE A 194 -0.94 10.45 35.31
N ASN A 195 -2.00 10.07 36.03
CA ASN A 195 -2.31 8.66 36.23
C ASN A 195 -2.66 7.95 34.91
N LEU A 196 -3.32 8.64 33.97
CA LEU A 196 -3.58 8.10 32.64
C LEU A 196 -2.27 7.90 31.86
N ILE A 197 -1.34 8.85 31.93
CA ILE A 197 -0.01 8.71 31.30
C ILE A 197 0.73 7.48 31.83
N GLU A 198 0.71 7.25 33.15
CA GLU A 198 1.38 6.09 33.75
C GLU A 198 0.70 4.77 33.40
N GLN A 199 -0.64 4.74 33.27
CA GLN A 199 -1.38 3.58 32.76
C GLN A 199 -0.99 3.26 31.32
N TYR A 200 -0.93 4.26 30.44
CA TYR A 200 -0.52 4.07 29.04
C TYR A 200 0.92 3.57 28.91
N LYS A 201 1.86 4.06 29.73
CA LYS A 201 3.24 3.56 29.76
C LYS A 201 3.33 2.10 30.25
N ALA A 202 2.46 1.69 31.16
CA ALA A 202 2.41 0.30 31.64
C ALA A 202 1.90 -0.66 30.55
N GLU A 203 0.85 -0.27 29.83
CA GLU A 203 0.28 -1.04 28.72
C GLU A 203 1.24 -1.17 27.52
N GLU A 204 2.11 -0.18 27.28
CA GLU A 204 3.16 -0.25 26.24
C GLU A 204 4.23 -1.30 26.58
N ASN A 205 4.59 -1.47 27.86
CA ASN A 205 5.58 -2.46 28.30
C ASN A 205 5.05 -3.91 28.26
N GLU A 206 3.74 -4.11 28.47
CA GLU A 206 3.12 -5.44 28.40
C GLU A 206 2.90 -5.95 26.96
N ASN A 207 2.74 -5.05 25.99
CA ASN A 207 2.54 -5.39 24.57
C ASN A 207 3.83 -5.47 23.75
N GLY A 208 4.99 -5.20 24.37
CA GLY A 208 6.32 -5.18 23.73
C GLY A 208 7.26 -6.33 24.12
N SER A 209 6.75 -7.41 24.75
CA SER A 209 7.50 -8.65 25.07
C SER A 209 7.08 -9.84 24.22
#